data_AF-A0A3M1TEF7-F1
#
_entry.id   AF-A0A3M1TEF7-F1
#
_cell.length_a   1.000
_cell.length_b   1.000
_cell.length_c   1.000
_cell.angle_alpha   90.00
_cell.angle_beta   90.00
_cell.angle_gamma   90.00
#
_symmetry.space_group_name_H-M   'P 1'
#
loop_
_entity.id
_entity.type
_entity.pdbx_description
1 polymer ?
#
loop_
_entity_poly.entity_id
_entity_poly.type
_entity_poly.pdbx_seq_one_letter_code
_entity_poly.pdbx_strand_id
1 'polypeptide(L)'
;MASRIASRIAFTSLLFVSLVPAPAALAYGEPTGGYPTELERAMLLLVNAARQDPQAWCALCSAPCQDFPDTPRAPLWYDLRLNHSARFHARHLHDAPCFQHDSCCTLEKRDGQVQCAAEPDPACTACSDSSCAGTDPFTRMALFDYPRGTGENIAAGNSGAWTTHCQWLNSPGHRDNLLTPSHAALGTGRYAGGACFNYYWVQNFGAEVTEAQPIVIGGHIDDGSFAINWYGGNLNGEVPGAPVTARVVLDGEAHDLALAWGEATNGTYTWKPDRTLAPRCHPYYFEVQGEDGVDRRYPSSGALVTASGQAQCPLYEPEGGPAGGGGGDG
;
A
#
# COMPACT_ATOMS: atom_id res chain seq x y z
N MET A 1 77.61 -32.54 -27.83
CA MET A 1 76.37 -33.10 -27.25
C MET A 1 75.47 -31.96 -26.81
N ALA A 2 74.25 -31.95 -27.35
CA ALA A 2 73.03 -31.25 -26.94
C ALA A 2 73.03 -29.71 -26.81
N SER A 3 72.55 -29.06 -27.89
CA SER A 3 71.96 -27.71 -27.90
C SER A 3 70.62 -27.70 -27.14
N ARG A 4 70.37 -26.64 -26.35
CA ARG A 4 69.18 -26.47 -25.52
C ARG A 4 68.03 -25.90 -26.37
N ILE A 5 66.93 -26.64 -26.48
CA ILE A 5 65.66 -26.15 -27.03
C ILE A 5 64.79 -25.68 -25.86
N ALA A 6 64.44 -24.40 -25.85
CA ALA A 6 63.50 -23.81 -24.92
C ALA A 6 62.06 -24.05 -25.43
N SER A 7 61.25 -24.76 -24.66
CA SER A 7 59.81 -24.93 -24.95
C SER A 7 59.02 -23.92 -24.12
N ARG A 8 58.28 -23.04 -24.80
CA ARG A 8 57.37 -22.06 -24.17
C ARG A 8 56.04 -22.75 -23.88
N ILE A 9 55.68 -22.89 -22.60
CA ILE A 9 54.33 -23.29 -22.18
C ILE A 9 53.50 -22.01 -22.02
N ALA A 10 52.50 -21.83 -22.88
CA ALA A 10 51.49 -20.79 -22.72
C ALA A 10 50.41 -21.28 -21.75
N PHE A 11 50.30 -20.65 -20.58
CA PHE A 11 49.17 -20.85 -19.67
C PHE A 11 48.01 -19.96 -20.11
N THR A 12 46.97 -20.56 -20.66
CA THR A 12 45.70 -19.89 -20.93
C THR A 12 44.89 -19.86 -19.64
N SER A 13 44.93 -18.73 -18.93
CA SER A 13 44.09 -18.51 -17.74
C SER A 13 42.63 -18.34 -18.19
N LEU A 14 41.80 -19.35 -17.97
CA LEU A 14 40.34 -19.21 -18.02
C LEU A 14 39.89 -18.41 -16.79
N LEU A 15 39.53 -17.14 -17.01
CA LEU A 15 38.78 -16.35 -16.04
C LEU A 15 37.37 -16.95 -15.92
N PHE A 16 37.10 -17.63 -14.81
CA PHE A 16 35.74 -17.91 -14.36
C PHE A 16 35.13 -16.59 -13.88
N VAL A 17 34.33 -15.96 -14.72
CA VAL A 17 33.42 -14.89 -14.29
C VAL A 17 32.29 -15.57 -13.53
N SER A 18 32.36 -15.57 -12.20
CA SER A 18 31.19 -15.85 -11.37
C SER A 18 30.14 -14.80 -11.69
N LEU A 19 29.09 -15.18 -12.41
CA LEU A 19 27.84 -14.42 -12.41
C LEU A 19 27.31 -14.45 -10.98
N VAL A 20 27.49 -13.35 -10.27
CA VAL A 20 26.71 -13.06 -9.07
C VAL A 20 25.27 -12.90 -9.57
N PRO A 21 24.31 -13.74 -9.13
CA PRO A 21 22.92 -13.51 -9.47
C PRO A 21 22.55 -12.11 -8.99
N ALA A 22 21.92 -11.33 -9.86
CA ALA A 22 21.32 -10.06 -9.46
C ALA A 22 20.42 -10.32 -8.24
N PRO A 23 20.38 -9.41 -7.23
CA PRO A 23 19.40 -9.53 -6.18
C PRO A 23 18.02 -9.66 -6.83
N ALA A 24 17.20 -10.60 -6.34
CA ALA A 24 15.81 -10.71 -6.77
C ALA A 24 15.21 -9.31 -6.75
N ALA A 25 14.57 -8.90 -7.86
CA ALA A 25 13.88 -7.62 -7.94
C ALA A 25 13.04 -7.45 -6.66
N LEU A 26 13.08 -6.26 -6.06
CA LEU A 26 12.23 -5.98 -4.91
C LEU A 26 10.80 -6.37 -5.26
N ALA A 27 10.19 -7.12 -4.36
CA ALA A 27 8.85 -7.63 -4.47
C ALA A 27 7.83 -6.49 -4.51
N TYR A 28 7.29 -6.18 -5.69
CA TYR A 28 6.32 -5.12 -5.89
C TYR A 28 4.91 -5.59 -5.51
N GLY A 29 4.30 -4.94 -4.51
CA GLY A 29 2.95 -5.27 -4.05
C GLY A 29 2.84 -6.44 -3.06
N GLU A 30 3.95 -7.13 -2.79
CA GLU A 30 3.98 -8.22 -1.81
C GLU A 30 4.03 -7.64 -0.37
N PRO A 31 3.26 -8.20 0.57
CA PRO A 31 3.34 -7.73 1.95
C PRO A 31 4.70 -8.00 2.59
N THR A 32 5.33 -6.97 3.15
CA THR A 32 6.60 -7.07 3.87
C THR A 32 6.36 -6.88 5.37
N GLY A 33 6.70 -7.87 6.19
CA GLY A 33 6.58 -7.76 7.65
C GLY A 33 5.13 -7.52 8.16
N GLY A 34 4.12 -7.94 7.41
CA GLY A 34 2.71 -7.67 7.73
C GLY A 34 2.20 -6.28 7.27
N TYR A 35 2.90 -5.65 6.33
CA TYR A 35 2.54 -4.35 5.75
C TYR A 35 2.41 -4.45 4.22
N PRO A 36 1.41 -3.80 3.61
CA PRO A 36 0.18 -3.34 4.26
C PRO A 36 -0.69 -4.54 4.68
N THR A 37 -1.54 -4.35 5.70
CA THR A 37 -2.69 -5.24 5.91
C THR A 37 -3.71 -5.08 4.79
N GLU A 38 -4.69 -5.97 4.73
CA GLU A 38 -5.81 -5.86 3.79
C GLU A 38 -6.52 -4.50 3.85
N LEU A 39 -6.90 -4.04 5.05
CA LEU A 39 -7.64 -2.80 5.22
C LEU A 39 -6.80 -1.54 4.92
N GLU A 40 -5.49 -1.57 5.18
CA GLU A 40 -4.60 -0.46 4.79
C GLU A 40 -4.37 -0.44 3.28
N ARG A 41 -4.33 -1.61 2.63
CA ARG A 41 -4.27 -1.74 1.17
C ARG A 41 -5.55 -1.21 0.53
N ALA A 42 -6.70 -1.64 1.06
CA ALA A 42 -8.02 -1.16 0.65
C ALA A 42 -8.11 0.36 0.80
N MET A 43 -7.62 0.93 1.91
CA MET A 43 -7.58 2.38 2.08
C MET A 43 -6.84 3.09 0.94
N LEU A 44 -5.62 2.65 0.59
CA LEU A 44 -4.87 3.28 -0.51
C LEU A 44 -5.62 3.12 -1.85
N LEU A 45 -6.27 1.99 -2.08
CA LEU A 45 -7.09 1.76 -3.27
C LEU A 45 -8.27 2.76 -3.37
N LEU A 46 -9.00 2.96 -2.27
CA LEU A 46 -10.12 3.89 -2.18
C LEU A 46 -9.66 5.34 -2.37
N VAL A 47 -8.54 5.73 -1.74
CA VAL A 47 -7.94 7.06 -1.92
C VAL A 47 -7.63 7.33 -3.38
N ASN A 48 -7.01 6.36 -4.07
CA ASN A 48 -6.66 6.52 -5.46
C ASN A 48 -7.89 6.52 -6.37
N ALA A 49 -8.92 5.74 -6.06
CA ALA A 49 -10.19 5.80 -6.79
C ALA A 49 -10.85 7.18 -6.66
N ALA A 50 -10.85 7.79 -5.45
CA ALA A 50 -11.33 9.16 -5.25
C ALA A 50 -10.46 10.21 -5.94
N ARG A 51 -9.15 9.99 -6.05
CA ARG A 51 -8.25 10.86 -6.81
C ARG A 51 -8.51 10.75 -8.30
N GLN A 52 -8.84 9.57 -8.80
CA GLN A 52 -9.10 9.29 -10.21
C GLN A 52 -10.47 9.80 -10.66
N ASP A 53 -11.46 9.82 -9.77
CA ASP A 53 -12.80 10.34 -10.05
C ASP A 53 -13.38 11.13 -8.86
N PRO A 54 -12.90 12.35 -8.60
CA PRO A 54 -13.29 13.11 -7.42
C PRO A 54 -14.80 13.40 -7.36
N GLN A 55 -15.43 13.64 -8.51
CA GLN A 55 -16.86 13.96 -8.60
C GLN A 55 -17.74 12.71 -8.41
N ALA A 56 -17.34 11.53 -8.86
CA ALA A 56 -18.07 10.31 -8.48
C ALA A 56 -17.98 10.06 -6.97
N TRP A 57 -16.82 10.30 -6.37
CA TRP A 57 -16.56 9.98 -4.97
C TRP A 57 -17.20 10.95 -3.98
N CYS A 58 -17.39 12.21 -4.35
CA CYS A 58 -18.21 13.12 -3.53
C CYS A 58 -19.64 12.60 -3.41
N ALA A 59 -20.24 12.11 -4.50
CA ALA A 59 -21.59 11.55 -4.48
C ALA A 59 -21.66 10.25 -3.66
N LEU A 60 -20.71 9.33 -3.88
CA LEU A 60 -20.64 8.05 -3.14
C LEU A 60 -20.52 8.25 -1.63
N CYS A 61 -19.73 9.24 -1.21
CA CYS A 61 -19.55 9.55 0.20
C CYS A 61 -20.55 10.60 0.74
N SER A 62 -21.55 11.01 -0.05
CA SER A 62 -22.51 12.06 0.33
C SER A 62 -21.86 13.37 0.78
N ALA A 63 -20.71 13.71 0.19
CA ALA A 63 -19.94 14.91 0.47
C ALA A 63 -20.35 16.07 -0.47
N PRO A 64 -20.14 17.33 -0.08
CA PRO A 64 -20.45 18.49 -0.91
C PRO A 64 -19.54 18.53 -2.16
N CYS A 65 -20.07 18.13 -3.32
CA CYS A 65 -19.32 17.99 -4.56
C CYS A 65 -18.67 19.28 -5.09
N GLN A 66 -19.21 20.45 -4.74
CA GLN A 66 -18.61 21.74 -5.10
C GLN A 66 -17.23 21.97 -4.48
N ASP A 67 -16.87 21.20 -3.44
CA ASP A 67 -15.57 21.28 -2.79
C ASP A 67 -14.56 20.26 -3.34
N PHE A 68 -14.95 19.49 -4.37
CA PHE A 68 -14.10 18.50 -5.02
C PHE A 68 -13.58 19.05 -6.34
N PRO A 69 -12.36 18.68 -6.76
CA PRO A 69 -11.85 19.10 -8.06
C PRO A 69 -12.65 18.46 -9.20
N ASP A 70 -12.80 19.20 -10.30
CA ASP A 70 -13.45 18.69 -11.53
C ASP A 70 -12.52 17.79 -12.37
N THR A 71 -11.23 17.75 -12.03
CA THR A 71 -10.22 17.03 -12.79
C THR A 71 -9.59 15.90 -11.98
N PRO A 72 -9.33 14.74 -12.61
CA PRO A 72 -8.58 13.65 -11.98
C PRO A 72 -7.21 14.12 -11.47
N ARG A 73 -6.79 13.50 -10.38
CA ARG A 73 -5.45 13.64 -9.80
C ARG A 73 -4.61 12.42 -10.16
N ALA A 74 -3.30 12.61 -10.26
CA ALA A 74 -2.38 11.48 -10.28
C ALA A 74 -2.56 10.67 -8.97
N PRO A 75 -2.46 9.34 -9.01
CA PRO A 75 -2.62 8.52 -7.82
C PRO A 75 -1.41 8.68 -6.89
N LEU A 76 -1.54 8.12 -5.69
CA LEU A 76 -0.48 8.03 -4.70
C LEU A 76 0.08 6.60 -4.69
N TRP A 77 1.40 6.48 -4.66
CA TRP A 77 2.08 5.20 -4.52
C TRP A 77 2.28 4.83 -3.05
N TYR A 78 2.25 3.53 -2.79
CA TYR A 78 2.51 2.99 -1.48
C TYR A 78 3.96 3.28 -1.05
N ASP A 79 4.15 3.78 0.18
CA ASP A 79 5.46 3.84 0.80
C ASP A 79 5.48 3.15 2.17
N LEU A 80 6.33 2.13 2.30
CA LEU A 80 6.42 1.31 3.49
C LEU A 80 6.85 2.12 4.73
N ARG A 81 7.71 3.13 4.57
CA ARG A 81 8.20 3.96 5.68
C ARG A 81 7.09 4.85 6.23
N LEU A 82 6.31 5.46 5.33
CA LEU A 82 5.10 6.19 5.71
C LEU A 82 4.09 5.28 6.41
N ASN A 83 3.93 4.03 5.94
CA ASN A 83 3.03 3.07 6.56
C ASN A 83 3.49 2.68 7.97
N HIS A 84 4.80 2.44 8.16
CA HIS A 84 5.36 2.14 9.48
C HIS A 84 5.11 3.30 10.46
N SER A 85 5.38 4.53 10.03
CA SER A 85 5.10 5.74 10.83
C SER A 85 3.62 5.88 11.16
N ALA A 86 2.74 5.66 10.19
CA ALA A 86 1.30 5.78 10.39
C ALA A 86 0.77 4.71 11.36
N ARG A 87 1.21 3.44 11.23
CA ARG A 87 0.74 2.37 12.12
C ARG A 87 1.29 2.53 13.54
N PHE A 88 2.54 3.00 13.66
CA PHE A 88 3.09 3.42 14.95
C PHE A 88 2.20 4.46 15.61
N HIS A 89 1.85 5.53 14.89
CA HIS A 89 1.02 6.61 15.47
C HIS A 89 -0.41 6.15 15.76
N ALA A 90 -1.01 5.30 14.91
CA ALA A 90 -2.32 4.70 15.18
C ALA A 90 -2.34 3.92 16.51
N ARG A 91 -1.27 3.15 16.78
CA ARG A 91 -1.10 2.46 18.07
C ARG A 91 -0.79 3.44 19.21
N HIS A 92 0.02 4.46 18.96
CA HIS A 92 0.37 5.47 19.95
C HIS A 92 -0.88 6.22 20.45
N LEU A 93 -1.79 6.60 19.56
CA LEU A 93 -3.07 7.23 19.90
C LEU A 93 -4.02 6.30 20.68
N HIS A 94 -3.82 4.99 20.60
CA HIS A 94 -4.50 4.03 21.47
C HIS A 94 -3.84 3.96 22.85
N ASP A 95 -2.52 3.84 22.90
CA ASP A 95 -1.76 3.60 24.12
C ASP A 95 -1.66 4.87 25.00
N ALA A 96 -1.73 6.06 24.40
CA ALA A 96 -1.67 7.35 25.08
C ALA A 96 -3.07 8.02 25.20
N PRO A 97 -3.35 8.75 26.30
CA PRO A 97 -4.63 9.43 26.52
C PRO A 97 -4.69 10.77 25.76
N CYS A 98 -4.74 10.71 24.43
CA CYS A 98 -4.77 11.88 23.55
C CYS A 98 -5.30 11.53 22.15
N PHE A 99 -5.71 12.55 21.40
CA PHE A 99 -6.03 12.41 19.97
C PHE A 99 -5.57 13.66 19.20
N GLN A 100 -4.34 13.60 18.66
CA GLN A 100 -3.69 14.72 17.96
C GLN A 100 -2.67 14.25 16.91
N HIS A 101 -2.23 15.19 16.07
CA HIS A 101 -1.21 14.98 15.04
C HIS A 101 0.19 14.73 15.64
N ASP A 102 0.56 15.55 16.63
CA ASP A 102 1.81 15.37 17.36
C ASP A 102 1.72 14.09 18.19
N SER A 103 2.72 13.20 18.08
CA SER A 103 2.80 12.05 19.00
C SER A 103 2.91 12.57 20.41
N CYS A 104 2.10 12.04 21.32
CA CYS A 104 1.89 12.58 22.67
C CYS A 104 3.06 12.39 23.64
N CYS A 105 4.26 12.18 23.11
CA CYS A 105 5.54 12.13 23.79
C CYS A 105 6.63 12.62 22.83
N THR A 106 7.76 13.06 23.36
CA THR A 106 8.97 13.22 22.54
C THR A 106 9.46 11.85 22.09
N LEU A 107 9.61 11.65 20.79
CA LEU A 107 10.06 10.40 20.19
C LEU A 107 11.57 10.42 19.98
N GLU A 108 12.17 9.25 20.12
CA GLU A 108 13.55 8.96 19.75
C GLU A 108 13.62 7.69 18.92
N LYS A 109 14.73 7.52 18.18
CA LYS A 109 15.08 6.24 17.54
C LYS A 109 16.23 5.62 18.31
N ARG A 110 15.96 4.53 19.03
CA ARG A 110 16.95 3.79 19.83
C ARG A 110 17.04 2.37 19.30
N ASP A 111 18.26 1.91 19.01
CA ASP A 111 18.53 0.57 18.47
C ASP A 111 17.68 0.23 17.23
N GLY A 112 17.42 1.24 16.39
CA GLY A 112 16.63 1.13 15.17
C GLY A 112 15.10 1.18 15.36
N GLN A 113 14.61 1.28 16.60
CA GLN A 113 13.17 1.34 16.91
C GLN A 113 12.77 2.75 17.34
N VAL A 114 11.64 3.23 16.82
CA VAL A 114 11.03 4.50 17.24
C VAL A 114 10.20 4.26 18.50
N GLN A 115 10.43 5.06 19.54
CA GLN A 115 9.77 4.94 20.84
C GLN A 115 9.69 6.31 21.54
N CYS A 116 8.89 6.40 22.61
CA CYS A 116 8.91 7.57 23.49
C CYS A 116 10.22 7.64 24.28
N ALA A 117 10.88 8.80 24.29
CA ALA A 117 12.06 9.07 25.10
C ALA A 117 11.71 9.27 26.60
N ALA A 118 10.47 9.69 26.87
CA ALA A 118 9.90 9.87 28.19
C ALA A 118 8.39 9.61 28.14
N GLU A 119 7.76 9.45 29.31
CA GLU A 119 6.30 9.32 29.41
C GLU A 119 5.57 10.48 28.71
N PRO A 120 4.32 10.26 28.25
CA PRO A 120 3.50 11.31 27.68
C PRO A 120 3.41 12.57 28.57
N ASP A 121 3.20 13.72 27.93
CA ASP A 121 2.97 14.97 28.64
C ASP A 121 1.87 14.78 29.71
N PRO A 122 2.11 15.10 31.00
CA PRO A 122 1.09 14.99 32.04
C PRO A 122 -0.20 15.76 31.76
N ALA A 123 -0.18 16.72 30.82
CA ALA A 123 -1.38 17.40 30.33
C ALA A 123 -2.30 16.49 29.49
N CYS A 124 -1.77 15.41 28.88
CA CYS A 124 -2.57 14.37 28.24
C CYS A 124 -3.25 13.50 29.31
N THR A 125 -4.52 13.77 29.57
CA THR A 125 -5.29 13.06 30.60
C THR A 125 -6.58 12.45 30.06
N ALA A 126 -7.02 12.89 28.89
CA ALA A 126 -8.28 12.48 28.28
C ALA A 126 -8.13 12.19 26.78
N CYS A 127 -8.97 11.27 26.32
CA CYS A 127 -9.04 10.85 24.92
C CYS A 127 -9.23 11.97 23.89
N SER A 128 -9.77 13.12 24.32
CA SER A 128 -10.01 14.28 23.47
C SER A 128 -8.89 15.32 23.51
N ASP A 129 -7.86 15.10 24.33
CA ASP A 129 -6.78 16.06 24.49
C ASP A 129 -5.97 16.15 23.19
N SER A 130 -5.86 17.37 22.67
CA SER A 130 -5.29 17.64 21.35
C SER A 130 -4.24 18.75 21.34
N SER A 131 -3.68 19.06 22.52
CA SER A 131 -2.69 20.15 22.69
C SER A 131 -1.54 19.78 23.61
N CYS A 132 -1.27 18.48 23.76
CA CYS A 132 -0.15 17.99 24.54
C CYS A 132 1.17 18.22 23.79
N ALA A 133 2.23 18.50 24.54
CA ALA A 133 3.57 18.52 23.97
C ALA A 133 3.95 17.15 23.39
N GLY A 134 4.64 17.16 22.26
CA GLY A 134 4.83 15.94 21.50
C GLY A 134 5.83 16.04 20.37
N THR A 135 5.82 15.03 19.52
CA THR A 135 6.64 14.99 18.31
C THR A 135 5.78 15.27 17.09
N ASP A 136 6.11 16.36 16.39
CA ASP A 136 5.51 16.75 15.11
C ASP A 136 5.44 15.56 14.12
N PRO A 137 4.33 15.43 13.36
CA PRO A 137 4.12 14.31 12.44
C PRO A 137 5.23 14.15 11.40
N PHE A 138 5.81 15.23 10.90
CA PHE A 138 6.86 15.17 9.88
C PHE A 138 8.19 14.75 10.50
N THR A 139 8.46 15.17 11.73
CA THR A 139 9.58 14.64 12.53
C THR A 139 9.42 13.15 12.79
N ARG A 140 8.21 12.69 13.15
CA ARG A 140 7.91 11.26 13.30
C ARG A 140 8.17 10.50 12.00
N MET A 141 7.66 10.98 10.86
CA MET A 141 7.92 10.35 9.55
C MET A 141 9.41 10.26 9.23
N ALA A 142 10.21 11.28 9.58
CA ALA A 142 11.66 11.26 9.43
C ALA A 142 12.35 10.21 10.32
N LEU A 143 11.85 9.95 11.55
CA LEU A 143 12.36 8.86 12.39
C LEU A 143 12.14 7.47 11.76
N PHE A 144 11.14 7.33 10.89
CA PHE A 144 10.91 6.14 10.06
C PHE A 144 11.64 6.19 8.71
N ASP A 145 12.65 7.06 8.57
CA ASP A 145 13.52 7.18 7.40
C ASP A 145 12.80 7.69 6.12
N TYR A 146 11.63 8.30 6.26
CA TYR A 146 10.97 9.00 5.15
C TYR A 146 11.51 10.45 5.05
N PRO A 147 12.02 10.92 3.90
CA PRO A 147 12.82 12.16 3.83
C PRO A 147 12.06 13.42 4.23
N ARG A 148 10.82 13.58 3.75
CA ARG A 148 9.98 14.74 4.10
C ARG A 148 8.49 14.44 3.94
N GLY A 149 7.80 14.30 5.07
CA GLY A 149 6.34 14.26 5.08
C GLY A 149 5.71 15.59 4.65
N THR A 150 4.51 15.54 4.07
CA THR A 150 3.81 16.70 3.52
C THR A 150 2.36 16.84 3.97
N GLY A 151 1.79 15.80 4.59
CA GLY A 151 0.46 15.87 5.19
C GLY A 151 0.20 14.69 6.11
N GLU A 152 -0.82 14.83 6.96
CA GLU A 152 -1.34 13.74 7.79
C GLU A 152 -2.86 13.83 7.94
N ASN A 153 -3.54 12.69 7.85
CA ASN A 153 -4.92 12.54 8.33
C ASN A 153 -4.96 11.56 9.50
N ILE A 154 -5.76 11.85 10.52
CA ILE A 154 -6.06 10.93 11.62
C ILE A 154 -7.57 10.74 11.77
N ALA A 155 -8.00 9.55 12.15
CA ALA A 155 -9.40 9.26 12.49
C ALA A 155 -9.48 8.16 13.55
N ALA A 156 -10.58 8.14 14.30
CA ALA A 156 -10.89 7.07 15.22
C ALA A 156 -12.38 6.70 15.20
N GLY A 157 -12.68 5.48 15.63
CA GLY A 157 -14.04 4.96 15.82
C GLY A 157 -14.55 4.04 14.70
N ASN A 158 -14.21 4.32 13.44
CA ASN A 158 -14.66 3.50 12.31
C ASN A 158 -13.81 2.22 12.14
N SER A 159 -14.45 1.07 11.91
CA SER A 159 -13.75 -0.21 11.78
C SER A 159 -13.14 -0.44 10.39
N GLY A 160 -13.83 0.02 9.34
CA GLY A 160 -13.54 -0.29 7.94
C GLY A 160 -12.90 0.87 7.18
N ALA A 161 -12.25 0.52 6.07
CA ALA A 161 -11.53 1.48 5.23
C ALA A 161 -12.53 2.42 4.53
N TRP A 162 -13.62 1.88 3.99
CA TRP A 162 -14.65 2.67 3.29
C TRP A 162 -15.22 3.79 4.16
N THR A 163 -15.71 3.44 5.35
CA THR A 163 -16.33 4.40 6.27
C THR A 163 -15.37 5.47 6.74
N THR A 164 -14.10 5.11 6.98
CA THR A 164 -13.06 6.05 7.39
C THR A 164 -12.66 6.97 6.24
N HIS A 165 -12.56 6.44 5.02
CA HIS A 165 -12.26 7.23 3.84
C HIS A 165 -13.35 8.28 3.56
N CYS A 166 -14.63 7.88 3.57
CA CYS A 166 -15.74 8.82 3.42
C CYS A 166 -15.82 9.84 4.56
N GLN A 167 -15.45 9.48 5.79
CA GLN A 167 -15.34 10.42 6.91
C GLN A 167 -14.32 11.53 6.59
N TRP A 168 -13.14 11.17 6.07
CA TRP A 168 -12.12 12.15 5.68
C TRP A 168 -12.55 13.01 4.48
N LEU A 169 -13.17 12.42 3.46
CA LEU A 169 -13.70 13.19 2.31
C LEU A 169 -14.79 14.20 2.70
N ASN A 170 -15.52 13.95 3.79
CA ASN A 170 -16.51 14.88 4.35
C ASN A 170 -15.91 15.97 5.25
N SER A 171 -14.59 15.96 5.48
CA SER A 171 -13.90 16.94 6.34
C SER A 171 -12.95 17.79 5.50
N PRO A 172 -13.12 19.13 5.42
CA PRO A 172 -12.36 19.98 4.51
C PRO A 172 -10.84 19.78 4.58
N GLY A 173 -10.24 19.86 5.78
CA GLY A 173 -8.78 19.71 5.93
C GLY A 173 -8.28 18.31 5.56
N HIS A 174 -9.04 17.25 5.87
CA HIS A 174 -8.65 15.89 5.51
C HIS A 174 -8.81 15.61 4.01
N ARG A 175 -9.89 16.13 3.41
CA ARG A 175 -10.14 16.07 1.97
C ARG A 175 -9.05 16.78 1.19
N ASP A 176 -8.57 17.93 1.66
CA ASP A 176 -7.49 18.67 1.02
C ASP A 176 -6.21 17.82 0.93
N ASN A 177 -5.85 17.11 2.00
CA ASN A 177 -4.74 16.16 1.99
C ASN A 177 -4.93 15.01 0.99
N LEU A 178 -6.16 14.51 0.86
CA LEU A 178 -6.50 13.41 -0.05
C LEU A 178 -6.45 13.82 -1.52
N LEU A 179 -6.85 15.04 -1.86
CA LEU A 179 -7.09 15.49 -3.24
C LEU A 179 -6.11 16.54 -3.75
N THR A 180 -5.13 16.93 -2.93
CA THR A 180 -4.03 17.82 -3.36
C THR A 180 -3.16 17.15 -4.43
N PRO A 181 -2.73 17.89 -5.47
CA PRO A 181 -1.82 17.38 -6.49
C PRO A 181 -0.36 17.30 -6.01
N SER A 182 -0.03 17.88 -4.84
CA SER A 182 1.35 17.94 -4.34
C SER A 182 1.86 16.64 -3.70
N HIS A 183 0.96 15.71 -3.39
CA HIS A 183 1.30 14.40 -2.85
C HIS A 183 1.56 13.39 -3.97
N ALA A 184 2.52 12.51 -3.74
CA ALA A 184 2.86 11.39 -4.61
C ALA A 184 2.94 10.04 -3.87
N ALA A 185 3.16 10.05 -2.55
CA ALA A 185 3.25 8.85 -1.73
C ALA A 185 2.25 8.87 -0.57
N LEU A 186 1.79 7.68 -0.18
CA LEU A 186 0.91 7.47 0.96
C LEU A 186 1.28 6.18 1.70
N GLY A 187 1.31 6.27 3.03
CA GLY A 187 1.26 5.13 3.93
C GLY A 187 0.07 5.23 4.87
N THR A 188 -0.70 4.15 5.00
CA THR A 188 -1.87 4.08 5.90
C THR A 188 -1.59 3.11 7.04
N GLY A 189 -1.77 3.55 8.27
CA GLY A 189 -1.70 2.74 9.47
C GLY A 189 -3.06 2.53 10.10
N ARG A 190 -3.35 1.31 10.53
CA ARG A 190 -4.53 0.99 11.34
C ARG A 190 -4.15 0.26 12.61
N TYR A 191 -4.79 0.63 13.72
CA TYR A 191 -4.74 -0.12 14.97
C TYR A 191 -6.14 -0.41 15.49
N ALA A 192 -6.37 -1.64 15.94
CA ALA A 192 -7.62 -2.08 16.57
C ALA A 192 -7.33 -2.48 18.01
N GLY A 193 -7.99 -1.82 18.95
CA GLY A 193 -7.78 -2.02 20.39
C GLY A 193 -8.71 -1.08 21.15
N GLY A 194 -9.29 -1.56 22.26
CA GLY A 194 -10.21 -0.79 23.07
C GLY A 194 -9.48 0.00 24.15
N ALA A 195 -9.34 1.31 23.95
CA ALA A 195 -8.94 2.26 24.99
C ALA A 195 -9.92 3.44 24.99
N CYS A 196 -9.65 4.47 24.19
CA CYS A 196 -10.55 5.59 23.96
C CYS A 196 -11.58 5.30 22.86
N PHE A 197 -11.11 4.67 21.79
CA PHE A 197 -11.89 4.24 20.64
C PHE A 197 -11.54 2.79 20.33
N ASN A 198 -12.34 2.11 19.51
CA ASN A 198 -12.06 0.71 19.12
C ASN A 198 -11.05 0.60 17.97
N TYR A 199 -10.92 1.67 17.17
CA TYR A 199 -10.15 1.69 15.94
C TYR A 199 -9.51 3.06 15.75
N TYR A 200 -8.27 3.05 15.27
CA TYR A 200 -7.46 4.22 15.02
C TYR A 200 -6.84 4.11 13.64
N TRP A 201 -6.91 5.19 12.88
CA TRP A 201 -6.43 5.28 11.52
C TRP A 201 -5.56 6.50 11.35
N VAL A 202 -4.45 6.32 10.64
CA VAL A 202 -3.52 7.39 10.30
C VAL A 202 -3.13 7.26 8.83
N GLN A 203 -3.11 8.36 8.10
CA GLN A 203 -2.52 8.46 6.77
C GLN A 203 -1.38 9.46 6.83
N ASN A 204 -0.21 9.04 6.38
CA ASN A 204 0.94 9.91 6.21
C ASN A 204 1.23 10.09 4.73
N PHE A 205 1.39 11.34 4.30
CA PHE A 205 1.59 11.71 2.90
C PHE A 205 3.00 12.25 2.67
N GLY A 206 3.50 12.07 1.46
CA GLY A 206 4.76 12.64 1.03
C GLY A 206 4.84 12.90 -0.47
N ALA A 207 5.90 13.59 -0.88
CA ALA A 207 6.14 13.95 -2.28
C ALA A 207 7.17 13.03 -2.98
N GLU A 208 7.86 12.17 -2.23
CA GLU A 208 8.90 11.30 -2.74
C GLU A 208 8.39 9.86 -2.84
N VAL A 209 8.56 9.25 -4.01
CA VAL A 209 8.14 7.88 -4.30
C VAL A 209 9.38 7.04 -4.52
N THR A 210 9.47 5.89 -3.83
CA THR A 210 10.59 4.96 -3.98
C THR A 210 10.47 4.16 -5.28
N GLU A 211 9.24 3.79 -5.66
CA GLU A 211 8.93 3.03 -6.86
C GLU A 211 7.54 3.41 -7.38
N ALA A 212 7.46 3.78 -8.66
CA ALA A 212 6.21 4.09 -9.34
C ALA A 212 5.97 3.08 -10.46
N GLN A 213 4.89 2.30 -10.34
CA GLN A 213 4.48 1.31 -11.32
C GLN A 213 3.08 1.63 -11.88
N PRO A 214 2.75 1.16 -13.09
CA PRO A 214 1.44 1.43 -13.72
C PRO A 214 0.25 0.81 -12.98
N ILE A 215 0.38 -0.43 -12.50
CA ILE A 215 -0.60 -1.00 -11.57
C ILE A 215 -0.31 -0.44 -10.19
N VAL A 216 -0.80 0.75 -9.86
CA VAL A 216 -0.42 1.50 -8.64
C VAL A 216 -0.64 0.69 -7.37
N ILE A 217 -1.79 0.01 -7.29
CA ILE A 217 -2.17 -0.92 -6.23
C ILE A 217 -3.32 -1.80 -6.69
N GLY A 218 -3.34 -3.05 -6.21
CA GLY A 218 -4.45 -3.99 -6.39
C GLY A 218 -4.90 -4.59 -5.06
N GLY A 219 -6.18 -4.94 -4.95
CA GLY A 219 -6.73 -5.50 -3.72
C GLY A 219 -8.18 -5.91 -3.85
N HIS A 220 -8.80 -6.25 -2.73
CA HIS A 220 -10.25 -6.36 -2.61
C HIS A 220 -10.74 -5.32 -1.59
N ILE A 221 -12.00 -4.92 -1.73
CA ILE A 221 -12.65 -3.93 -0.87
C ILE A 221 -13.87 -4.56 -0.18
N ASP A 222 -14.34 -3.89 0.88
CA ASP A 222 -15.35 -4.42 1.82
C ASP A 222 -16.66 -4.90 1.17
N ASP A 223 -16.99 -4.43 -0.04
CA ASP A 223 -18.18 -4.85 -0.76
C ASP A 223 -18.01 -6.19 -1.51
N GLY A 224 -16.83 -6.78 -1.48
CA GLY A 224 -16.46 -8.03 -2.16
C GLY A 224 -15.87 -7.84 -3.56
N SER A 225 -15.72 -6.60 -4.03
CA SER A 225 -15.09 -6.33 -5.32
C SER A 225 -13.57 -6.47 -5.24
N PHE A 226 -12.98 -6.99 -6.31
CA PHE A 226 -11.55 -6.96 -6.60
C PHE A 226 -11.28 -5.77 -7.49
N ALA A 227 -10.21 -5.04 -7.22
CA ALA A 227 -9.92 -3.80 -7.90
C ALA A 227 -8.43 -3.55 -8.06
N ILE A 228 -8.10 -2.78 -9.08
CA ILE A 228 -6.80 -2.14 -9.26
C ILE A 228 -6.98 -0.66 -9.53
N ASN A 229 -6.04 0.16 -9.09
CA ASN A 229 -5.85 1.50 -9.68
C ASN A 229 -4.76 1.40 -10.74
N TRP A 230 -5.05 1.88 -11.94
CA TRP A 230 -4.12 1.96 -13.06
C TRP A 230 -3.71 3.41 -13.33
N TYR A 231 -2.44 3.60 -13.67
CA TYR A 231 -1.91 4.86 -14.15
C TYR A 231 -1.02 4.63 -15.39
N GLY A 232 -1.55 5.05 -16.53
CA GLY A 232 -0.91 5.05 -17.85
C GLY A 232 -0.35 6.40 -18.27
N GLY A 233 -0.27 7.38 -17.35
CA GLY A 233 0.38 8.66 -17.59
C GLY A 233 1.91 8.53 -17.73
N ASN A 234 2.60 9.67 -17.86
CA ASN A 234 4.06 9.66 -17.90
C ASN A 234 4.64 9.28 -16.53
N LEU A 235 5.18 8.07 -16.45
CA LEU A 235 5.83 7.50 -15.28
C LEU A 235 7.32 7.35 -15.57
N ASN A 236 8.14 8.23 -14.98
CA ASN A 236 9.61 8.17 -15.16
C ASN A 236 10.06 8.13 -16.64
N GLY A 237 9.29 8.76 -17.54
CA GLY A 237 9.55 8.75 -18.98
C GLY A 237 8.85 7.63 -19.76
N GLU A 238 8.19 6.70 -19.07
CA GLU A 238 7.38 5.64 -19.68
C GLU A 238 5.92 6.08 -19.80
N VAL A 239 5.26 5.70 -20.88
CA VAL A 239 3.83 5.98 -21.11
C VAL A 239 3.13 4.67 -21.45
N PRO A 240 2.67 3.91 -20.44
CA PRO A 240 2.02 2.61 -20.64
C PRO A 240 0.71 2.69 -21.42
N GLY A 241 0.08 3.87 -21.45
CA GLY A 241 -1.23 4.08 -22.05
C GLY A 241 -2.36 3.41 -21.26
N ALA A 242 -3.49 3.19 -21.91
CA ALA A 242 -4.62 2.51 -21.28
C ALA A 242 -4.33 0.99 -21.13
N PRO A 243 -4.96 0.28 -20.19
CA PRO A 243 -5.02 -1.17 -20.21
C PRO A 243 -5.73 -1.67 -21.47
N VAL A 244 -5.09 -2.59 -22.20
CA VAL A 244 -5.71 -3.41 -23.25
C VAL A 244 -6.48 -4.57 -22.61
N THR A 245 -5.90 -5.17 -21.58
CA THR A 245 -6.59 -6.15 -20.72
C THR A 245 -6.26 -5.86 -19.26
N ALA A 246 -7.22 -6.08 -18.38
CA ALA A 246 -7.03 -6.01 -16.94
C ALA A 246 -7.85 -7.14 -16.30
N ARG A 247 -7.21 -8.00 -15.52
CA ARG A 247 -7.82 -9.21 -14.97
C ARG A 247 -7.44 -9.41 -13.52
N VAL A 248 -8.36 -9.99 -12.76
CA VAL A 248 -8.04 -10.69 -11.51
C VAL A 248 -8.06 -12.20 -11.78
N VAL A 249 -7.03 -12.89 -11.33
CA VAL A 249 -7.00 -14.35 -11.29
C VAL A 249 -7.34 -14.77 -9.87
N LEU A 250 -8.54 -15.27 -9.65
CA LEU A 250 -9.07 -15.70 -8.35
C LEU A 250 -9.19 -17.22 -8.34
N ASP A 251 -8.54 -17.90 -7.39
CA ASP A 251 -8.49 -19.38 -7.35
C ASP A 251 -8.00 -20.03 -8.66
N GLY A 252 -7.17 -19.33 -9.43
CA GLY A 252 -6.68 -19.77 -10.74
C GLY A 252 -7.64 -19.51 -11.91
N GLU A 253 -8.81 -18.93 -11.68
CA GLU A 253 -9.75 -18.52 -12.72
C GLU A 253 -9.61 -17.02 -13.02
N ALA A 254 -9.47 -16.66 -14.30
CA ALA A 254 -9.31 -15.28 -14.71
C ALA A 254 -10.66 -14.60 -14.95
N HIS A 255 -10.82 -13.39 -14.41
CA HIS A 255 -12.00 -12.54 -14.56
C HIS A 255 -11.59 -11.14 -15.03
N ASP A 256 -12.25 -10.65 -16.07
CA ASP A 256 -11.97 -9.33 -16.63
C ASP A 256 -12.48 -8.22 -15.69
N LEU A 257 -11.61 -7.24 -15.42
CA LEU A 257 -11.93 -6.03 -14.68
C LEU A 257 -12.46 -4.97 -15.66
N ALA A 258 -13.53 -4.29 -15.28
CA ALA A 258 -14.09 -3.17 -16.03
C ALA A 258 -13.71 -1.83 -15.39
N LEU A 259 -13.52 -0.78 -16.20
CA LEU A 259 -13.33 0.59 -15.69
C LEU A 259 -14.57 1.01 -14.91
N ALA A 260 -14.39 1.29 -13.62
CA ALA A 260 -15.46 1.71 -12.71
C ALA A 260 -15.43 3.20 -12.42
N TRP A 261 -14.23 3.78 -12.29
CA TRP A 261 -14.04 5.19 -11.94
C TRP A 261 -12.85 5.79 -12.68
N GLY A 262 -12.98 7.04 -13.08
CA GLY A 262 -11.93 7.82 -13.74
C GLY A 262 -11.83 7.52 -15.23
N GLU A 263 -10.62 7.68 -15.77
CA GLU A 263 -10.36 7.57 -17.20
C GLU A 263 -9.50 6.35 -17.51
N ALA A 264 -9.49 5.88 -18.76
CA ALA A 264 -8.78 4.65 -19.13
C ALA A 264 -7.26 4.69 -18.80
N THR A 265 -6.62 5.86 -18.89
CA THR A 265 -5.20 6.03 -18.56
C THR A 265 -4.96 6.46 -17.11
N ASN A 266 -6.00 6.71 -16.32
CA ASN A 266 -5.90 7.06 -14.91
C ASN A 266 -7.22 6.69 -14.22
N GLY A 267 -7.40 5.39 -13.96
CA GLY A 267 -8.70 4.86 -13.59
C GLY A 267 -8.61 3.67 -12.66
N THR A 268 -9.74 3.37 -12.03
CA THR A 268 -9.92 2.20 -11.17
C THR A 268 -10.73 1.16 -11.93
N TYR A 269 -10.18 -0.04 -12.03
CA TYR A 269 -10.79 -1.17 -12.70
C TYR A 269 -11.23 -2.20 -11.68
N THR A 270 -12.45 -2.70 -11.81
CA THR A 270 -13.06 -3.58 -10.80
C THR A 270 -13.76 -4.77 -11.42
N TRP A 271 -13.83 -5.86 -10.65
CA TRP A 271 -14.72 -6.98 -10.90
C TRP A 271 -15.29 -7.45 -9.56
N LYS A 272 -16.54 -7.88 -9.57
CA LYS A 272 -17.22 -8.40 -8.38
C LYS A 272 -17.78 -9.78 -8.69
N PRO A 273 -17.54 -10.79 -7.83
CA PRO A 273 -18.18 -12.09 -7.96
C PRO A 273 -19.71 -11.96 -7.92
N ASP A 274 -20.40 -12.64 -8.84
CA ASP A 274 -21.87 -12.71 -8.87
C ASP A 274 -22.48 -13.52 -7.71
N ARG A 275 -21.62 -14.19 -6.95
CA ARG A 275 -21.99 -15.07 -5.83
C ARG A 275 -21.01 -14.92 -4.69
N THR A 276 -21.48 -15.17 -3.47
CA THR A 276 -20.61 -15.28 -2.30
C THR A 276 -19.58 -16.38 -2.50
N LEU A 277 -18.31 -16.06 -2.23
CA LEU A 277 -17.22 -17.03 -2.28
C LEU A 277 -17.40 -18.10 -1.19
N ALA A 278 -16.94 -19.33 -1.47
CA ALA A 278 -17.00 -20.43 -0.49
C ALA A 278 -16.28 -20.03 0.82
N PRO A 279 -16.65 -20.54 2.01
CA PRO A 279 -16.06 -20.09 3.27
C PRO A 279 -14.64 -20.65 3.51
N ARG A 280 -13.68 -20.22 2.71
CA ARG A 280 -12.26 -20.61 2.74
C ARG A 280 -11.37 -19.42 2.39
N CYS A 281 -10.07 -19.67 2.33
CA CYS A 281 -9.11 -18.73 1.76
C CYS A 281 -9.13 -18.80 0.24
N HIS A 282 -9.07 -17.63 -0.39
CA HIS A 282 -9.08 -17.47 -1.83
C HIS A 282 -7.85 -16.67 -2.25
N PRO A 283 -6.80 -17.33 -2.78
CA PRO A 283 -5.66 -16.64 -3.34
C PRO A 283 -6.05 -15.94 -4.64
N TYR A 284 -5.49 -14.75 -4.84
CA TYR A 284 -5.68 -13.97 -6.04
C TYR A 284 -4.50 -13.07 -6.37
N TYR A 285 -4.36 -12.76 -7.65
CA TYR A 285 -3.42 -11.77 -8.17
C TYR A 285 -4.04 -11.10 -9.41
N PHE A 286 -3.38 -10.07 -9.92
CA PHE A 286 -3.86 -9.29 -11.05
C PHE A 286 -2.86 -9.37 -12.21
N GLU A 287 -3.40 -9.34 -13.43
CA GLU A 287 -2.65 -9.29 -14.67
C GLU A 287 -3.20 -8.15 -15.52
N VAL A 288 -2.32 -7.30 -16.05
CA VAL A 288 -2.70 -6.15 -16.88
C VAL A 288 -1.74 -6.04 -18.05
N GLN A 289 -2.27 -5.98 -19.26
CA GLN A 289 -1.50 -5.65 -20.46
C GLN A 289 -1.78 -4.18 -20.82
N GLY A 290 -0.74 -3.36 -20.90
CA GLY A 290 -0.85 -1.96 -21.35
C GLY A 290 -0.92 -1.85 -22.88
N GLU A 291 -1.23 -0.66 -23.40
CA GLU A 291 -1.15 -0.33 -24.84
C GLU A 291 0.27 -0.42 -25.40
N ASP A 292 1.28 -0.35 -24.52
CA ASP A 292 2.67 -0.66 -24.84
C ASP A 292 2.95 -2.15 -25.11
N GLY A 293 1.93 -3.02 -24.94
CA GLY A 293 2.02 -4.46 -25.15
C GLY A 293 2.72 -5.21 -24.02
N VAL A 294 3.10 -4.54 -22.93
CA VAL A 294 3.81 -5.14 -21.81
C VAL A 294 2.82 -5.70 -20.79
N ASP A 295 2.94 -7.01 -20.52
CA ASP A 295 2.20 -7.69 -19.46
C ASP A 295 2.80 -7.37 -18.09
N ARG A 296 1.94 -7.02 -17.15
CA ARG A 296 2.28 -6.63 -15.78
C ARG A 296 1.46 -7.43 -14.80
N ARG A 297 2.04 -7.69 -13.64
CA ARG A 297 1.43 -8.50 -12.58
C ARG A 297 1.46 -7.77 -11.25
N TYR A 298 0.41 -7.95 -10.45
CA TYR A 298 0.36 -7.46 -9.07
C TYR A 298 -0.26 -8.49 -8.14
N PRO A 299 0.37 -8.87 -7.02
CA PRO A 299 1.76 -8.62 -6.67
C PRO A 299 2.73 -9.19 -7.73
N SER A 300 4.00 -8.78 -7.72
CA SER A 300 4.99 -9.24 -8.71
C SER A 300 5.19 -10.76 -8.67
N SER A 301 5.16 -11.36 -7.48
CA SER A 301 5.15 -12.81 -7.29
C SER A 301 4.05 -13.22 -6.31
N GLY A 302 3.77 -14.52 -6.21
CA GLY A 302 2.79 -15.08 -5.26
C GLY A 302 1.37 -14.55 -5.41
N ALA A 303 0.56 -14.63 -4.37
CA ALA A 303 -0.84 -14.21 -4.40
C ALA A 303 -1.24 -13.50 -3.11
N LEU A 304 -2.03 -12.44 -3.22
CA LEU A 304 -2.80 -11.93 -2.09
C LEU A 304 -3.89 -12.94 -1.74
N VAL A 305 -4.41 -12.87 -0.51
CA VAL A 305 -5.46 -13.79 -0.08
C VAL A 305 -6.62 -13.00 0.51
N THR A 306 -7.84 -13.37 0.13
CA THR A 306 -9.07 -12.92 0.80
C THR A 306 -9.71 -14.08 1.54
N ALA A 307 -10.32 -13.78 2.68
CA ALA A 307 -11.08 -14.73 3.48
C ALA A 307 -12.57 -14.56 3.20
N SER A 308 -13.28 -15.67 2.99
CA SER A 308 -14.74 -15.69 3.02
C SER A 308 -15.22 -16.53 4.21
N GLY A 309 -16.32 -16.11 4.84
CA GLY A 309 -16.84 -16.73 6.06
C GLY A 309 -15.94 -16.48 7.28
N GLN A 310 -15.72 -17.50 8.12
CA GLN A 310 -14.90 -17.41 9.33
C GLN A 310 -13.47 -17.93 9.13
N ALA A 311 -13.01 -18.02 7.88
CA ALA A 311 -11.68 -18.52 7.57
C ALA A 311 -10.59 -17.57 8.09
N GLN A 312 -9.57 -18.11 8.76
CA GLN A 312 -8.37 -17.37 9.12
C GLN A 312 -7.32 -17.60 8.03
N CYS A 313 -7.01 -16.54 7.27
CA CYS A 313 -6.14 -16.62 6.11
C CYS A 313 -4.85 -15.83 6.32
N PRO A 314 -3.73 -16.26 5.71
CA PRO A 314 -2.55 -15.42 5.60
C PRO A 314 -2.88 -14.17 4.77
N LEU A 315 -2.06 -13.12 4.85
CA LEU A 315 -2.20 -11.95 3.96
C LEU A 315 -1.72 -12.25 2.53
N TYR A 316 -0.87 -13.27 2.38
CA TYR A 316 -0.12 -13.56 1.16
C TYR A 316 0.35 -15.02 1.11
N GLU A 317 0.31 -15.60 -0.09
CA GLU A 317 0.83 -16.93 -0.42
C GLU A 317 2.01 -16.78 -1.41
N PRO A 318 3.25 -17.13 -1.01
CA PRO A 318 4.40 -17.08 -1.90
C PRO A 318 4.27 -18.07 -3.08
N GLU A 319 4.86 -17.74 -4.22
CA GLU A 319 4.99 -18.66 -5.35
C GLU A 319 5.66 -19.98 -4.93
N GLY A 320 5.03 -21.12 -5.25
CA GLY A 320 5.51 -22.45 -4.86
C GLY A 320 5.16 -22.89 -3.43
N GLY A 321 4.29 -22.16 -2.71
CA GLY A 321 3.67 -22.60 -1.44
C GLY A 321 2.80 -23.85 -1.61
N PRO A 322 2.59 -24.64 -0.53
CA PRO A 322 2.49 -26.09 -0.61
C PRO A 322 1.40 -26.52 -1.59
N ALA A 323 1.84 -27.20 -2.65
CA ALA A 323 0.96 -27.99 -3.48
C ALA A 323 0.02 -28.78 -2.57
N GLY A 324 -1.29 -28.67 -2.84
CA GLY A 324 -2.30 -29.44 -2.13
C GLY A 324 -1.82 -30.87 -1.95
N GLY A 325 -1.90 -31.36 -0.72
CA GLY A 325 -1.57 -32.74 -0.37
C GLY A 325 -2.40 -33.71 -1.21
N GLY A 326 -1.88 -34.03 -2.39
CA GLY A 326 -2.30 -35.16 -3.18
C GLY A 326 -1.82 -36.40 -2.47
N GLY A 327 -2.77 -37.21 -1.99
CA GLY A 327 -2.47 -38.56 -1.56
C GLY A 327 -1.79 -39.37 -2.66
N GLY A 328 -0.94 -40.31 -2.25
CA GLY A 328 -0.27 -41.23 -3.16
C GLY A 328 0.85 -42.00 -2.47
N ASP A 329 0.46 -43.06 -1.77
CA ASP A 329 1.11 -44.36 -1.59
C ASP A 329 2.59 -44.47 -1.16
N GLY A 330 2.76 -45.15 -0.02
CA GLY A 330 3.99 -45.74 0.52
C GLY A 330 3.70 -46.47 1.83
#